data_AF-A0A1E3NHS3-F1
#
_entry.id   AF-A0A1E3NHS3-F1
#
_cell.length_a   1.000
_cell.length_b   1.000
_cell.length_c   1.000
_cell.angle_alpha   90.00
_cell.angle_beta   90.00
_cell.angle_gamma   90.00
#
_symmetry.space_group_name_H-M   'P 1'
#
loop_
_entity.id
_entity.type
_entity.pdbx_description
1 polymer ?
#
loop_
_entity_poly.entity_id
_entity_poly.type
_entity_poly.pdbx_seq_one_letter_code
_entity_poly.pdbx_strand_id
1 'polypeptide(L)'
;MSDAITIRTRKVLSNALLSRRQFVIDVIHPNRANVSKDELREQLSALYKVEKDQVSVFGFRTQYGGGKSTGFGLVYNSVADAKKFEPAYRLVRYGLATKVEKAARQQRKQKKNRSKKIFGTDRKAAKKAAKRAQD
;
A
#
# COMPACT_ATOMS: atom_id res chain seq x y z
N MET A 1 -22.36 18.41 13.88
CA MET A 1 -21.10 18.80 14.53
C MET A 1 -20.32 17.51 14.75
N SER A 2 -19.19 17.31 14.08
CA SER A 2 -18.40 16.09 14.27
C SER A 2 -17.84 16.05 15.69
N ASP A 3 -18.12 14.99 16.44
CA ASP A 3 -17.51 14.77 17.76
C ASP A 3 -15.98 14.87 17.68
N ALA A 4 -15.38 15.56 18.65
CA ALA A 4 -13.96 15.83 18.66
C ALA A 4 -13.13 14.53 18.74
N ILE A 5 -12.24 14.36 17.76
CA ILE A 5 -11.26 13.26 17.73
C ILE A 5 -9.95 13.78 18.30
N THR A 6 -9.37 13.05 19.26
CA THR A 6 -8.03 13.34 19.77
C THR A 6 -7.04 12.34 19.22
N ILE A 7 -6.04 12.82 18.48
CA ILE A 7 -4.92 12.00 18.01
C ILE A 7 -3.73 12.18 18.95
N ARG A 8 -3.11 11.07 19.36
CA ARG A 8 -1.85 11.04 20.09
C ARG A 8 -0.83 10.19 19.36
N THR A 9 0.36 10.73 19.13
CA THR A 9 1.49 9.98 18.55
C THR A 9 2.42 9.50 19.66
N ARG A 10 2.69 8.19 19.71
CA ARG A 10 3.60 7.58 20.69
C ARG A 10 4.74 6.86 19.98
N LYS A 11 5.84 6.62 20.71
CA LYS A 11 7.02 5.89 20.20
C LYS A 11 7.51 6.47 18.87
N VAL A 12 7.66 7.79 18.81
CA VAL A 12 8.11 8.48 17.60
C VAL A 12 9.60 8.19 17.38
N LEU A 13 9.92 7.65 16.21
CA LEU A 13 11.27 7.39 15.77
C LEU A 13 11.50 8.09 14.44
N SER A 14 12.56 8.89 14.36
CA SER A 14 13.04 9.47 13.11
C SER A 14 13.93 8.46 12.40
N ASN A 15 13.58 8.09 11.16
CA ASN A 15 14.29 7.10 10.36
C ASN A 15 14.83 7.76 9.09
N ALA A 16 16.08 8.22 9.15
CA ALA A 16 16.76 8.85 8.02
C ALA A 16 17.01 7.89 6.85
N LEU A 17 17.16 6.58 7.11
CA LEU A 17 17.41 5.57 6.07
C LEU A 17 16.25 5.43 5.08
N LEU A 18 15.03 5.74 5.54
CA LEU A 18 13.80 5.67 4.76
C LEU A 18 13.13 7.05 4.59
N SER A 19 13.86 8.13 4.89
CA SER A 19 13.40 9.52 4.80
C SER A 19 12.03 9.76 5.46
N ARG A 20 11.81 9.21 6.66
CA ARG A 20 10.49 9.28 7.31
C ARG A 20 10.56 9.30 8.83
N ARG A 21 9.48 9.78 9.45
CA ARG A 21 9.15 9.57 10.86
C ARG A 21 8.14 8.45 10.97
N GLN A 22 8.35 7.54 11.91
CA GLN A 22 7.46 6.41 12.17
C GLN A 22 7.00 6.41 13.62
N PHE A 23 5.73 6.13 13.85
CA PHE A 23 5.13 6.23 15.18
C PHE A 23 3.86 5.39 15.31
N VAL A 24 3.49 5.10 16.56
CA VAL A 24 2.18 4.54 16.90
C VAL A 24 1.17 5.68 17.01
N ILE A 25 -0.01 5.48 16.44
CA ILE A 25 -1.13 6.42 16.52
C ILE A 25 -2.17 5.84 17.48
N ASP A 26 -2.44 6.56 18.56
CA ASP A 26 -3.60 6.34 19.42
C ASP A 26 -4.66 7.38 19.04
N VAL A 27 -5.84 6.90 18.61
CA VAL A 27 -6.98 7.74 18.26
C VAL A 27 -8.04 7.57 19.34
N ILE A 28 -8.46 8.67 19.96
CA ILE A 28 -9.51 8.69 20.98
C ILE A 28 -10.76 9.29 20.35
N HIS A 29 -11.85 8.54 20.35
CA HIS A 29 -13.10 8.84 19.64
C HIS A 29 -14.32 8.38 20.46
N PRO A 30 -14.63 9.02 21.61
CA PRO A 30 -15.56 8.49 22.62
C PRO A 30 -17.01 8.34 22.13
N ASN A 31 -17.53 9.31 21.38
CA ASN A 31 -18.91 9.31 20.88
C ASN A 31 -19.03 8.82 19.44
N ARG A 32 -17.91 8.40 18.83
CA ARG A 32 -17.85 8.01 17.43
C ARG A 32 -17.34 6.58 17.30
N ALA A 33 -18.01 5.77 16.48
CA ALA A 33 -17.67 4.36 16.32
C ALA A 33 -16.25 4.16 15.75
N ASN A 34 -15.96 4.73 14.58
CA ASN A 34 -14.66 4.61 13.92
C ASN A 34 -14.26 5.91 13.22
N VAL A 35 -12.95 6.09 13.04
CA VAL A 35 -12.35 7.23 12.34
C VAL A 35 -11.81 6.75 11.00
N SER A 36 -12.14 7.48 9.93
CA SER A 36 -11.66 7.12 8.60
C SER A 36 -10.14 7.36 8.50
N LYS A 37 -9.43 6.51 7.76
CA LYS A 37 -7.98 6.69 7.57
C LYS A 37 -7.66 7.97 6.80
N ASP A 38 -8.59 8.44 5.97
CA ASP A 38 -8.37 9.62 5.15
C ASP A 38 -8.42 10.90 6.01
N GLU A 39 -9.38 10.96 6.94
CA GLU A 39 -9.46 12.00 7.96
C GLU A 39 -8.24 11.98 8.91
N LEU A 40 -7.74 10.79 9.29
CA LEU A 40 -6.51 10.68 10.07
C LEU A 40 -5.29 11.21 9.30
N ARG A 41 -5.22 10.99 7.98
CA ARG A 41 -4.14 11.55 7.15
C ARG A 41 -4.22 13.06 7.11
N GLU A 42 -5.41 13.64 6.98
CA GLU A 42 -5.62 15.09 7.00
C GLU A 42 -5.19 15.71 8.33
N GLN A 43 -5.64 15.16 9.45
CA GLN A 43 -5.27 15.69 10.77
C GLN A 43 -3.78 15.54 11.07
N LEU A 44 -3.15 14.43 10.67
CA LEU A 44 -1.71 14.25 10.80
C LEU A 44 -0.91 15.17 9.87
N SER A 45 -1.45 15.45 8.67
CA SER A 45 -0.82 16.38 7.73
C SER A 45 -0.77 17.79 8.31
N ALA A 46 -1.86 18.23 8.96
CA ALA A 46 -1.90 19.50 9.67
C ALA A 46 -0.95 19.51 10.89
N LEU A 47 -0.93 18.44 11.69
CA LEU A 47 -0.10 18.35 12.89
C LEU A 47 1.41 18.38 12.58
N TYR A 48 1.82 17.69 11.52
CA TYR A 48 3.23 17.61 11.10
C TYR A 48 3.62 18.65 10.04
N LYS A 49 2.67 19.50 9.59
CA LYS A 49 2.88 20.53 8.55
C LYS A 49 3.44 19.94 7.25
N VAL A 50 2.82 18.87 6.80
CA VAL A 50 3.17 18.14 5.57
C VAL A 50 1.94 18.00 4.68
N GLU A 51 2.14 17.61 3.43
CA GLU A 51 1.03 17.28 2.53
C GLU A 51 0.42 15.92 2.90
N LYS A 52 -0.89 15.77 2.67
CA LYS A 52 -1.64 14.51 2.91
C LYS A 52 -1.01 13.30 2.22
N ASP A 53 -0.39 13.50 1.07
CA ASP A 53 0.24 12.45 0.25
C ASP A 53 1.58 11.96 0.80
N GLN A 54 2.18 12.70 1.73
CA GLN A 54 3.36 12.29 2.48
C GLN A 54 3.02 11.45 3.71
N VAL A 55 1.73 11.36 4.06
CA VAL A 55 1.25 10.65 5.26
C VAL A 55 0.61 9.32 4.87
N SER A 56 1.09 8.25 5.50
CA SER A 56 0.60 6.88 5.34
C SER A 56 0.26 6.29 6.71
N VAL A 57 -0.94 5.70 6.81
CA VAL A 57 -1.48 5.18 8.08
C VAL A 57 -2.09 3.79 7.87
N PHE A 58 -1.78 2.85 8.76
CA PHE A 58 -2.20 1.45 8.63
C PHE A 58 -2.29 0.73 9.98
N GLY A 59 -2.81 -0.50 9.96
CA GLY A 59 -2.81 -1.37 11.14
C GLY A 59 -3.76 -0.95 12.26
N PHE A 60 -4.76 -0.11 11.98
CA PHE A 60 -5.73 0.30 13.01
C PHE A 60 -6.57 -0.88 13.49
N ARG A 61 -6.61 -1.04 14.81
CA ARG A 61 -7.53 -1.92 15.52
C ARG A 61 -8.23 -1.11 16.60
N THR A 62 -9.55 -1.12 16.58
CA THR A 62 -10.38 -0.51 17.62
C THR A 62 -10.35 -1.39 18.87
N GLN A 63 -10.22 -0.76 20.03
CA GLN A 63 -10.25 -1.43 21.32
C GLN A 63 -11.66 -2.00 21.57
N TYR A 64 -11.73 -3.11 22.29
CA TYR A 64 -12.99 -3.68 22.73
C TYR A 64 -13.77 -2.64 23.56
N GLY A 65 -15.06 -2.50 23.29
CA GLY A 65 -15.90 -1.44 23.88
C GLY A 65 -15.84 -0.09 23.17
N GLY A 66 -15.03 0.07 22.12
CA GLY A 66 -14.96 1.31 21.34
C GLY A 66 -14.17 2.43 22.01
N GLY A 67 -14.36 3.67 21.54
CA GLY A 67 -13.76 4.88 22.15
C GLY A 67 -12.26 5.10 21.90
N LYS A 68 -11.51 4.04 21.55
CA LYS A 68 -10.09 4.12 21.23
C LYS A 68 -9.71 3.18 20.09
N SER A 69 -8.85 3.64 19.19
CA SER A 69 -8.20 2.82 18.16
C SER A 69 -6.69 3.01 18.19
N THR A 70 -5.94 1.94 17.98
CA THR A 70 -4.48 1.98 17.88
C THR A 70 -4.04 1.55 16.49
N GLY A 71 -3.11 2.29 15.89
CA GLY A 71 -2.57 2.01 14.56
C GLY A 71 -1.14 2.51 14.43
N PHE A 72 -0.63 2.52 13.20
CA PHE A 72 0.72 2.94 12.89
C PHE A 72 0.70 4.03 11.80
N GLY A 73 1.57 5.02 11.98
CA GLY A 73 1.70 6.18 11.11
C GLY A 73 3.12 6.32 10.58
N LEU A 74 3.21 6.75 9.34
CA LEU A 74 4.43 7.11 8.63
C LEU A 74 4.24 8.51 8.04
N VAL A 75 5.20 9.39 8.30
CA VAL A 75 5.27 10.72 7.68
C VAL A 75 6.61 10.81 6.95
N TYR A 76 6.55 10.86 5.62
CA TYR A 76 7.72 10.99 4.77
C TYR A 76 8.16 12.44 4.66
N ASN A 77 9.43 12.66 4.34
CA ASN A 77 9.97 14.00 4.08
C ASN A 77 9.47 14.59 2.75
N SER A 78 9.15 13.73 1.77
CA SER A 78 8.65 14.13 0.46
C SER A 78 7.67 13.11 -0.13
N VAL A 79 6.84 13.54 -1.09
CA VAL A 79 5.92 12.65 -1.83
C VAL A 79 6.69 11.65 -2.69
N ALA A 80 7.85 12.05 -3.21
CA ALA A 80 8.72 11.18 -4.00
C ALA A 80 9.25 10.02 -3.15
N ASP A 81 9.69 10.30 -1.92
CA ASP A 81 10.13 9.27 -0.97
C ASP A 81 8.99 8.33 -0.60
N ALA A 82 7.79 8.87 -0.36
CA ALA A 82 6.61 8.05 -0.10
C ALA A 82 6.33 7.08 -1.26
N LYS A 83 6.33 7.55 -2.51
CA LYS A 83 6.12 6.71 -3.71
C LYS A 83 7.23 5.68 -3.91
N LYS A 84 8.46 5.99 -3.54
CA LYS A 84 9.62 5.08 -3.66
C LYS A 84 9.61 3.96 -2.63
N PHE A 85 9.29 4.27 -1.37
CA PHE A 85 9.45 3.34 -0.26
C PHE A 85 8.15 2.64 0.19
N GLU A 86 6.97 3.20 -0.09
CA GLU A 86 5.72 2.51 0.27
C GLU A 86 5.44 1.32 -0.65
N PRO A 87 4.90 0.21 -0.11
CA PRO A 87 4.36 -0.85 -0.94
C PRO A 87 3.24 -0.35 -1.86
N ALA A 88 3.26 -0.83 -3.11
CA ALA A 88 2.31 -0.42 -4.14
C ALA A 88 0.83 -0.51 -3.72
N TYR A 89 0.44 -1.50 -2.91
CA TYR A 89 -0.95 -1.64 -2.48
C TYR A 89 -1.45 -0.48 -1.60
N ARG A 90 -0.56 0.21 -0.87
CA ARG A 90 -0.91 1.38 -0.08
C ARG A 90 -1.03 2.62 -0.94
N LEU A 91 -0.11 2.79 -1.91
CA LEU A 91 -0.17 3.86 -2.89
C LEU A 91 -1.50 3.83 -3.68
N VAL A 92 -1.95 2.63 -4.08
CA VAL A 92 -3.25 2.46 -4.75
C VAL A 92 -4.42 2.84 -3.84
N ARG A 93 -4.37 2.52 -2.54
CA ARG A 93 -5.43 2.90 -1.58
C ARG A 93 -5.53 4.41 -1.37
N TYR A 94 -4.43 5.14 -1.56
CA TYR A 94 -4.39 6.59 -1.43
C TYR A 94 -4.57 7.32 -2.78
N GLY A 95 -4.77 6.59 -3.88
CA GLY A 95 -4.90 7.19 -5.22
C GLY A 95 -3.58 7.68 -5.83
N LEU A 96 -2.43 7.37 -5.22
CA LEU A 96 -1.10 7.82 -5.68
C LEU A 96 -0.50 6.94 -6.79
N ALA A 97 -1.08 5.77 -7.02
CA ALA A 97 -0.68 4.84 -8.07
C ALA A 97 -1.89 4.09 -8.62
N THR A 98 -1.80 3.64 -9.87
CA THR A 98 -2.84 2.81 -10.50
C THR A 98 -2.64 1.34 -10.16
N LYS A 99 -3.75 0.59 -10.08
CA LYS A 99 -3.70 -0.85 -9.85
C LYS A 99 -3.21 -1.54 -11.13
N VAL A 100 -2.09 -2.25 -11.02
CA VAL A 100 -1.57 -3.05 -12.14
C VAL A 100 -2.47 -4.26 -12.38
N GLU A 101 -3.08 -4.32 -13.57
CA GLU A 101 -3.85 -5.47 -14.01
C GLU A 101 -2.92 -6.65 -14.35
N LYS A 102 -3.20 -7.82 -13.75
CA LYS A 102 -2.39 -9.02 -13.93
C LYS A 102 -3.29 -10.23 -14.10
N ALA A 103 -2.93 -11.10 -15.02
CA ALA A 103 -3.55 -12.41 -15.17
C ALA A 103 -3.51 -13.22 -13.86
N ALA A 104 -4.49 -14.11 -13.69
CA ALA A 104 -4.62 -14.92 -12.49
C ALA A 104 -3.32 -15.70 -12.19
N ARG A 105 -3.05 -15.98 -10.91
CA ARG A 105 -1.82 -16.70 -10.48
C ARG A 105 -1.66 -18.03 -11.21
N GLN A 106 -2.76 -18.76 -11.41
CA GLN A 106 -2.74 -20.04 -12.13
C GLN A 106 -2.41 -19.86 -13.61
N GLN A 107 -3.03 -18.91 -14.31
CA GLN A 107 -2.75 -18.62 -15.72
C GLN A 107 -1.29 -18.24 -15.94
N ARG A 108 -0.70 -17.43 -15.05
CA ARG A 108 0.75 -17.10 -15.10
C ARG A 108 1.63 -18.33 -14.92
N LYS A 109 1.29 -19.22 -13.98
CA LYS A 109 2.03 -20.48 -13.77
C LYS A 109 1.91 -21.42 -14.95
N GLN A 110 0.72 -21.56 -15.55
CA GLN A 110 0.50 -22.36 -16.75
C GLN A 110 1.25 -21.80 -17.95
N LYS A 111 1.24 -20.47 -18.16
CA LYS A 111 2.05 -19.81 -19.20
C LYS A 111 3.54 -20.11 -19.00
N LYS A 112 4.06 -19.92 -17.78
CA LYS A 112 5.45 -20.25 -17.44
C LYS A 112 5.78 -21.72 -17.74
N ASN A 113 4.94 -22.66 -17.33
CA ASN A 113 5.19 -24.08 -17.54
C ASN A 113 5.10 -24.48 -19.02
N ARG A 114 4.25 -23.82 -19.83
CA ARG A 114 4.21 -24.00 -21.29
C ARG A 114 5.50 -23.50 -21.94
N SER A 115 5.95 -22.28 -21.60
CA SER A 115 7.20 -21.73 -22.12
C SER A 115 8.43 -22.56 -21.72
N LYS A 116 8.44 -23.15 -20.51
CA LYS A 116 9.52 -24.04 -20.07
C LYS A 116 9.69 -25.32 -20.92
N LYS A 117 8.66 -25.74 -21.66
CA LYS A 117 8.74 -26.92 -22.54
C LYS A 117 9.44 -26.63 -23.87
N ILE A 118 9.65 -25.35 -24.20
CA ILE A 118 10.27 -24.93 -25.45
C ILE A 118 11.72 -24.55 -25.15
N PHE A 119 12.66 -25.13 -25.90
CA PHE A 119 14.07 -24.76 -25.84
C PHE A 119 14.41 -23.76 -26.95
N GLY A 120 15.04 -22.63 -26.58
CA GLY A 120 15.33 -21.55 -27.51
C GLY A 120 14.10 -20.68 -27.80
N THR A 121 13.95 -20.21 -29.04
CA THR A 121 12.88 -19.29 -29.43
C THR A 121 11.65 -20.02 -29.95
N ASP A 122 10.47 -19.49 -29.61
CA ASP A 122 9.17 -20.02 -30.07
C ASP A 122 9.06 -20.05 -31.59
N ARG A 123 9.75 -19.14 -32.30
CA ARG A 123 9.79 -19.09 -33.77
C ARG A 123 10.32 -20.38 -34.38
N LYS A 124 11.39 -20.95 -33.81
CA LYS A 124 11.99 -22.21 -34.30
C LYS A 124 11.05 -23.40 -34.06
N ALA A 125 10.42 -23.43 -32.88
CA ALA A 125 9.44 -24.45 -32.52
C ALA A 125 8.21 -24.40 -33.44
N ALA A 126 7.67 -23.20 -33.68
CA ALA A 126 6.51 -22.97 -34.56
C ALA A 126 6.80 -23.37 -36.01
N LYS A 127 7.97 -22.99 -36.56
CA LYS A 127 8.36 -23.38 -37.93
C LYS A 127 8.46 -24.90 -38.09
N LYS A 128 9.01 -25.60 -37.08
CA LYS A 128 9.10 -27.08 -37.08
C LYS A 128 7.71 -27.73 -37.00
N ALA A 129 6.81 -27.19 -36.19
CA ALA A 129 5.44 -27.69 -36.08
C ALA A 129 4.65 -27.48 -37.38
N ALA A 130 4.76 -26.30 -38.01
CA ALA A 130 4.10 -26.00 -39.27
C ALA A 130 4.57 -26.92 -40.41
N LYS A 131 5.88 -27.18 -40.51
CA LYS A 131 6.43 -28.11 -41.51
C LYS A 131 5.84 -29.52 -41.36
N ARG A 132 5.74 -30.02 -40.12
CA ARG A 132 5.17 -31.36 -39.84
C ARG A 132 3.67 -31.48 -40.11
N ALA A 133 2.93 -30.38 -40.16
CA ALA A 133 1.49 -30.42 -40.43
C ALA A 133 1.17 -30.45 -41.92
N GLN A 134 2.18 -30.24 -42.79
CA GLN A 134 2.07 -30.35 -44.24
C GLN A 134 2.49 -31.73 -44.76
N ASP A 135 3.13 -32.53 -43.91
CA ASP A 135 3.45 -33.95 -44.12
C ASP A 135 2.25 -34.80 -43.67
#